data_AF-A0A6J5YUJ1-F1
#
_entry.id   AF-A0A6J5YUJ1-F1
#
_cell.length_a   1.000
_cell.length_b   1.000
_cell.length_c   1.000
_cell.angle_alpha   90.00
_cell.angle_beta   90.00
_cell.angle_gamma   90.00
#
_symmetry.space_group_name_H-M   'P 1'
#
loop_
_entity.id
_entity.type
_entity.pdbx_description
1 polymer ?
#
loop_
_entity_poly.entity_id
_entity_poly.type
_entity_poly.pdbx_seq_one_letter_code
_entity_poly.pdbx_strand_id
1 'polypeptide(L)'
;MTGLDLVNDALVEIAVLVTDSDLNVIGDGVDVVIRTSPEKLAGMNEYVTQMHTTSGLITEIPNGMSASAAEDAILAYLESTGTVAGKSPLAGNSVSVDRNFIARDMPRLSEYLHYRTVDVSSVKELARRWYPKVYFAAPAKTGNHRALGDIQDSIAELAYYRSTLFIPSVTGNE
;
A
#
# COMPACT_ATOMS: atom_id res chain seq x y z
N MET A 1 -9.28 4.58 -2.48
CA MET A 1 -9.64 6.00 -2.66
C MET A 1 -10.95 6.12 -3.43
N THR A 2 -11.62 7.27 -3.44
CA THR A 2 -12.79 7.56 -4.31
C THR A 2 -12.39 7.83 -5.78
N GLY A 3 -11.10 7.99 -6.05
CA GLY A 3 -10.53 8.23 -7.36
C GLY A 3 -9.04 8.60 -7.24
N LEU A 4 -8.50 9.31 -8.24
CA LEU A 4 -7.07 9.64 -8.34
C LEU A 4 -6.78 11.15 -8.29
N ASP A 5 -7.81 11.99 -8.16
CA ASP A 5 -7.69 13.44 -8.12
C ASP A 5 -7.41 13.93 -6.68
N LEU A 6 -6.25 14.56 -6.46
CA LEU A 6 -5.84 15.04 -5.14
C LEU A 6 -6.65 16.22 -4.60
N VAL A 7 -7.51 16.84 -5.39
CA VAL A 7 -8.42 17.90 -4.96
C VAL A 7 -9.77 17.29 -4.58
N ASN A 8 -10.32 16.47 -5.48
CA ASN A 8 -11.71 16.03 -5.40
C ASN A 8 -11.88 14.71 -4.64
N ASP A 9 -10.91 13.80 -4.72
CA ASP A 9 -11.04 12.45 -4.18
C ASP A 9 -10.61 12.35 -2.71
N ALA A 10 -11.00 11.25 -2.05
CA ALA A 10 -10.67 10.94 -0.67
C ALA A 10 -9.97 9.59 -0.53
N LEU A 11 -9.07 9.51 0.45
CA LEU A 11 -8.62 8.25 1.04
C LEU A 11 -9.77 7.65 1.85
N VAL A 12 -10.07 6.37 1.61
CA VAL A 12 -11.26 5.69 2.18
C VAL A 12 -10.95 4.35 2.85
N GLU A 13 -9.76 3.82 2.64
CA GLU A 13 -9.24 2.63 3.29
C GLU A 13 -7.72 2.74 3.26
N ILE A 14 -7.06 2.29 4.32
CA ILE A 14 -5.61 2.18 4.38
C ILE A 14 -5.23 0.97 5.22
N ALA A 15 -4.27 0.21 4.73
CA ALA A 15 -3.60 -0.83 5.48
C ALA A 15 -2.10 -0.56 5.51
N VAL A 16 -1.42 -0.99 6.57
CA VAL A 16 0.03 -0.83 6.75
C VAL A 16 0.60 -2.10 7.34
N LEU A 17 1.63 -2.64 6.69
CA LEU A 17 2.47 -3.72 7.19
C LEU A 17 3.93 -3.25 7.19
N VAL A 18 4.64 -3.54 8.28
CA VAL A 18 6.10 -3.37 8.35
C VAL A 18 6.74 -4.71 8.01
N THR A 19 7.81 -4.69 7.22
CA THR A 19 8.67 -5.86 7.01
C THR A 19 10.09 -5.55 7.45
N ASP A 20 10.86 -6.60 7.72
CA ASP A 20 12.33 -6.51 7.69
C ASP A 20 12.85 -6.37 6.24
N SER A 21 14.16 -6.31 6.07
CA SER A 21 14.82 -6.22 4.76
C SER A 21 14.66 -7.45 3.88
N ASP A 22 14.26 -8.58 4.47
CA ASP A 22 14.04 -9.85 3.78
C ASP A 22 12.56 -10.08 3.44
N LEU A 23 11.71 -9.08 3.68
CA LEU A 23 10.27 -9.08 3.43
C LEU A 23 9.46 -9.94 4.42
N ASN A 24 10.02 -10.27 5.58
CA ASN A 24 9.25 -10.92 6.65
C ASN A 24 8.41 -9.86 7.39
N VAL A 25 7.09 -10.10 7.47
CA VAL A 25 6.15 -9.18 8.13
C VAL A 25 6.38 -9.15 9.64
N ILE A 26 6.35 -7.95 10.22
CA ILE A 26 6.52 -7.67 11.65
C ILE A 26 5.19 -7.21 12.25
N GLY A 27 4.69 -7.97 13.21
CA GLY A 27 3.40 -7.68 13.87
C GLY A 27 2.20 -7.92 12.95
N ASP A 28 1.02 -7.51 13.42
CA ASP A 28 -0.26 -7.81 12.76
C ASP A 28 -0.70 -6.75 11.74
N GLY A 29 -0.06 -5.58 11.74
CA GLY A 29 -0.43 -4.47 10.86
C GLY A 29 -1.53 -3.56 11.40
N VAL A 30 -1.94 -2.64 10.53
CA VAL A 30 -3.14 -1.83 10.68
C VAL A 30 -3.96 -2.00 9.41
N ASP A 31 -5.27 -2.17 9.53
CA ASP A 31 -6.23 -2.21 8.42
C ASP A 31 -7.50 -1.48 8.84
N VAL A 32 -7.74 -0.31 8.26
CA VAL A 32 -8.82 0.58 8.69
C VAL A 32 -9.53 1.26 7.52
N VAL A 33 -10.85 1.33 7.65
CA VAL A 33 -11.71 2.10 6.75
C VAL A 33 -11.83 3.54 7.23
N ILE A 34 -11.70 4.49 6.32
CA ILE A 34 -11.74 5.93 6.58
C ILE A 34 -13.04 6.50 6.01
N ARG A 35 -13.80 7.21 6.85
CA ARG A 35 -15.02 7.87 6.39
C ARG A 35 -14.72 9.08 5.53
N THR A 36 -15.53 9.27 4.49
CA THR A 36 -15.52 10.46 3.64
C THR A 36 -16.92 11.08 3.56
N SER A 37 -17.03 12.28 3.00
CA SER A 37 -18.31 12.96 2.86
C SER A 37 -19.21 12.29 1.80
N PRO A 38 -20.54 12.38 1.92
CA PRO A 38 -21.45 11.84 0.91
C PRO A 38 -21.20 12.39 -0.50
N GLU A 39 -20.77 13.65 -0.62
CA GLU A 39 -20.47 14.29 -1.90
C GLU A 39 -19.28 13.63 -2.59
N LYS A 40 -18.20 13.32 -1.85
CA LYS A 40 -17.04 12.62 -2.41
C LYS A 40 -17.37 11.17 -2.79
N LEU A 41 -18.23 10.51 -2.01
CA LEU A 41 -18.69 9.17 -2.34
C LEU A 41 -19.58 9.17 -3.60
N ALA A 42 -20.46 10.14 -3.74
CA ALA A 42 -21.30 10.31 -4.93
C ALA A 42 -20.52 10.76 -6.17
N GLY A 43 -19.35 11.39 -5.98
CA GLY A 43 -18.46 11.85 -7.06
C GLY A 43 -17.62 10.75 -7.71
N MET A 44 -17.68 9.51 -7.21
CA MET A 44 -16.96 8.38 -7.80
C MET A 44 -17.45 8.10 -9.22
N ASN A 45 -16.53 7.78 -10.13
CA ASN A 45 -16.92 7.29 -11.45
C ASN A 45 -17.50 5.86 -11.37
N GLU A 46 -18.09 5.38 -12.48
CA GLU A 46 -18.73 4.06 -12.55
C GLU A 46 -17.76 2.93 -12.17
N TYR A 47 -16.52 2.98 -12.65
CA TYR A 47 -15.51 1.96 -12.36
C TYR A 47 -15.19 1.87 -10.87
N VAL A 48 -14.91 3.00 -10.22
CA VAL A 48 -14.58 3.03 -8.78
C VAL A 48 -15.79 2.65 -7.93
N THR A 49 -16.99 3.10 -8.33
CA THR A 49 -18.24 2.73 -7.66
C THR A 49 -18.45 1.22 -7.70
N GLN A 50 -18.29 0.59 -8.87
CA GLN A 50 -18.44 -0.85 -9.01
C GLN A 50 -17.36 -1.62 -8.25
N MET A 51 -16.10 -1.15 -8.27
CA MET A 51 -15.00 -1.74 -7.51
C MET A 51 -15.33 -1.81 -6.01
N HIS A 52 -15.70 -0.69 -5.41
CA HIS A 52 -16.03 -0.62 -3.98
C HIS A 52 -17.33 -1.33 -3.63
N THR A 53 -18.25 -1.46 -4.59
CA THR A 53 -19.46 -2.26 -4.42
C THR A 53 -19.12 -3.75 -4.37
N THR A 54 -18.32 -4.24 -5.32
CA THR A 54 -17.92 -5.65 -5.39
C THR A 54 -17.07 -6.06 -4.18
N SER A 55 -16.20 -5.18 -3.68
CA SER A 55 -15.35 -5.46 -2.52
C SER A 55 -16.08 -5.33 -1.16
N GLY A 56 -17.31 -4.80 -1.16
CA GLY A 56 -18.10 -4.51 0.04
C GLY A 56 -17.73 -3.19 0.72
N LEU A 57 -16.59 -2.59 0.37
CA LEU A 57 -16.04 -1.39 0.99
C LEU A 57 -17.02 -0.21 0.94
N ILE A 58 -17.83 -0.09 -0.13
CA ILE A 58 -18.79 1.02 -0.28
C ILE A 58 -19.77 1.14 0.90
N THR A 59 -20.07 0.03 1.57
CA THR A 59 -20.98 -0.04 2.73
C THR A 59 -20.27 0.23 4.06
N GLU A 60 -18.95 0.02 4.10
CA GLU A 60 -18.11 0.23 5.28
C GLU A 60 -17.69 1.71 5.40
N ILE A 61 -17.44 2.39 4.27
CA ILE A 61 -16.95 3.79 4.21
C ILE A 61 -17.76 4.75 5.11
N PRO A 62 -19.11 4.78 5.10
CA PRO A 62 -19.87 5.70 5.94
C PRO A 62 -19.63 5.51 7.45
N ASN A 63 -19.22 4.31 7.86
CA ASN A 63 -18.98 3.94 9.26
C ASN A 63 -17.49 3.97 9.64
N GLY A 64 -16.62 4.39 8.72
CA GLY A 64 -15.18 4.45 8.93
C GLY A 64 -14.75 5.48 10.00
N MET A 65 -13.50 5.36 10.43
CA MET A 65 -12.88 6.32 11.34
C MET A 65 -12.43 7.58 10.59
N SER A 66 -12.05 8.64 11.33
CA SER A 66 -11.46 9.83 10.71
C SER A 66 -10.04 9.53 10.22
N ALA A 67 -9.58 10.26 9.21
CA ALA A 67 -8.20 10.18 8.73
C ALA A 67 -7.17 10.41 9.86
N SER A 68 -7.43 11.37 10.76
CA SER A 68 -6.58 11.61 11.93
C SER A 68 -6.50 10.41 12.88
N ALA A 69 -7.62 9.71 13.13
CA ALA A 69 -7.61 8.53 14.00
C ALA A 69 -6.89 7.34 13.34
N ALA A 70 -7.04 7.20 12.02
CA ALA A 70 -6.27 6.23 11.24
C ALA A 70 -4.77 6.54 11.27
N GLU A 71 -4.39 7.81 11.10
CA GLU A 71 -3.00 8.27 11.20
C GLU A 71 -2.40 7.98 12.59
N ASP A 72 -3.15 8.24 13.67
CA ASP A 72 -2.73 7.92 15.04
C ASP A 72 -2.50 6.41 15.23
N ALA A 73 -3.42 5.57 14.74
CA ALA A 73 -3.29 4.12 14.82
C ALA A 73 -2.08 3.59 14.04
N ILE A 74 -1.83 4.14 12.85
CA ILE A 74 -0.67 3.77 12.02
C ILE A 74 0.63 4.15 12.72
N LEU A 75 0.76 5.38 13.22
CA LEU A 75 1.97 5.82 13.90
C LEU A 75 2.26 5.01 15.15
N ALA A 76 1.23 4.69 15.94
CA ALA A 76 1.36 3.81 17.10
C ALA A 76 1.86 2.41 16.71
N TYR A 77 1.33 1.84 15.62
CA TYR A 77 1.82 0.56 15.10
C TYR A 77 3.29 0.66 14.65
N LEU A 78 3.65 1.67 13.85
CA LEU A 78 5.03 1.87 13.39
C LEU A 78 6.01 1.95 14.57
N GLU A 79 5.71 2.78 15.57
CA GLU A 79 6.51 2.88 16.80
C GLU A 79 6.63 1.53 17.54
N SER A 80 5.54 0.76 17.64
CA SER A 80 5.55 -0.56 18.29
C SER A 80 6.44 -1.59 17.60
N THR A 81 6.65 -1.46 16.28
CA THR A 81 7.54 -2.34 15.51
C THR A 81 9.03 -1.94 15.60
N GLY A 82 9.34 -0.83 16.27
CA GLY A 82 10.70 -0.32 16.40
C GLY A 82 11.22 0.40 15.16
N THR A 83 10.34 0.81 14.23
CA THR A 83 10.77 1.66 13.11
C THR A 83 11.25 3.02 13.63
N VAL A 84 12.15 3.64 12.88
CA VAL A 84 12.70 4.95 13.20
C VAL A 84 12.22 5.97 12.17
N ALA A 85 11.72 7.11 12.65
CA ALA A 85 11.27 8.20 11.80
C ALA A 85 12.37 8.59 10.78
N GLY A 86 11.95 8.77 9.53
CA GLY A 86 12.80 9.15 8.41
C GLY A 86 13.75 8.06 7.91
N LYS A 87 13.63 6.80 8.36
CA LYS A 87 14.51 5.69 7.89
C LYS A 87 13.85 4.79 6.86
N SER A 88 12.61 4.36 7.11
CA SER A 88 11.93 3.37 6.26
C SER A 88 11.25 4.03 5.05
N PRO A 89 11.49 3.58 3.81
CA PRO A 89 10.76 4.04 2.64
C PRO A 89 9.33 3.47 2.61
N LEU A 90 8.42 4.15 1.91
CA LEU A 90 7.13 3.56 1.54
C LEU A 90 7.35 2.45 0.51
N ALA A 91 6.67 1.31 0.64
CA ALA A 91 6.79 0.18 -0.28
C ALA A 91 5.41 -0.35 -0.71
N GLY A 92 5.32 -0.82 -1.95
CA GLY A 92 4.08 -1.40 -2.52
C GLY A 92 4.03 -1.28 -4.04
N ASN A 93 2.91 -1.65 -4.66
CA ASN A 93 2.69 -1.43 -6.10
C ASN A 93 2.17 -0.01 -6.38
N SER A 94 2.80 0.71 -7.31
CA SER A 94 2.26 1.99 -7.83
C SER A 94 2.01 3.05 -6.75
N VAL A 95 2.81 2.97 -5.68
CA VAL A 95 2.75 3.74 -4.43
C VAL A 95 3.01 5.24 -4.57
N SER A 96 3.28 5.74 -5.78
CA SER A 96 3.37 7.18 -6.03
C SER A 96 2.04 7.89 -5.80
N VAL A 97 0.92 7.24 -6.15
CA VAL A 97 -0.42 7.76 -5.89
C VAL A 97 -0.69 7.78 -4.39
N ASP A 98 -0.41 6.67 -3.70
CA ASP A 98 -0.63 6.55 -2.26
C ASP A 98 0.17 7.59 -1.49
N ARG A 99 1.44 7.81 -1.85
CA ARG A 99 2.29 8.83 -1.23
C ARG A 99 1.67 10.22 -1.32
N ASN A 100 1.01 10.56 -2.42
CA ASN A 100 0.39 11.88 -2.57
C ASN A 100 -0.84 12.04 -1.68
N PHE A 101 -1.68 10.99 -1.55
CA PHE A 101 -2.82 11.01 -0.64
C PHE A 101 -2.37 11.02 0.83
N ILE A 102 -1.35 10.23 1.18
CA ILE A 102 -0.75 10.24 2.52
C ILE A 102 -0.19 11.64 2.84
N ALA A 103 0.56 12.27 1.94
CA ALA A 103 1.09 13.61 2.16
C ALA A 103 0.00 14.67 2.37
N ARG A 104 -1.16 14.53 1.71
CA ARG A 104 -2.30 15.45 1.83
C ARG A 104 -3.11 15.21 3.11
N ASP A 105 -3.45 13.95 3.38
CA ASP A 105 -4.45 13.56 4.39
C ASP A 105 -3.83 13.11 5.72
N MET A 106 -2.56 12.70 5.71
CA MET A 106 -1.82 12.14 6.84
C MET A 106 -0.38 12.72 6.89
N PRO A 107 -0.22 14.02 7.13
CA PRO A 107 1.06 14.71 7.02
C PRO A 107 2.11 14.21 8.04
N ARG A 108 1.71 13.78 9.24
CA ARG A 108 2.64 13.23 10.24
C ARG A 108 3.17 11.88 9.80
N LEU A 109 2.31 11.03 9.23
CA LEU A 109 2.74 9.78 8.62
C LEU A 109 3.70 10.04 7.45
N SER A 110 3.38 11.02 6.60
CA SER A 110 4.26 11.39 5.49
C SER A 110 5.66 11.84 5.95
N GLU A 111 5.74 12.58 7.06
CA GLU A 111 7.01 13.03 7.66
C GLU A 111 7.77 11.88 8.33
N TYR A 112 7.04 10.94 8.95
CA TYR A 112 7.63 9.76 9.59
C TYR A 112 8.33 8.85 8.57
N LEU A 113 7.82 8.77 7.34
CA LEU A 113 8.39 7.94 6.28
C LEU A 113 9.59 8.63 5.61
N HIS A 114 10.60 7.84 5.21
CA HIS A 114 11.67 8.36 4.36
C HIS A 114 11.11 8.78 2.98
N TYR A 115 11.73 9.76 2.32
CA TYR A 115 11.23 10.31 1.04
C TYR A 115 11.28 9.31 -0.13
N ARG A 116 12.16 8.30 -0.05
CA ARG A 116 12.27 7.26 -1.09
C ARG A 116 11.09 6.28 -1.01
N THR A 117 10.93 5.57 -2.11
CA THR A 117 9.87 4.58 -2.29
C THR A 117 10.45 3.33 -2.94
N VAL A 118 10.00 2.16 -2.49
CA VAL A 118 10.25 0.87 -3.15
C VAL A 118 8.99 0.50 -3.93
N ASP A 119 8.99 0.81 -5.23
CA ASP A 119 7.84 0.56 -6.09
C ASP A 119 7.96 -0.79 -6.81
N VAL A 120 7.18 -1.77 -6.35
CA VAL A 120 7.12 -3.12 -6.93
C VAL A 120 6.68 -3.08 -8.40
N SER A 121 5.83 -2.12 -8.78
CA SER A 121 5.39 -1.96 -10.16
C SER A 121 6.54 -1.54 -11.08
N SER A 122 7.55 -0.82 -10.58
CA SER A 122 8.76 -0.53 -11.35
C SER A 122 9.52 -1.82 -11.68
N VAL A 123 9.69 -2.72 -10.70
CA VAL A 123 10.35 -4.02 -10.92
C VAL A 123 9.53 -4.89 -11.88
N LYS A 124 8.20 -4.92 -11.73
CA LYS A 124 7.29 -5.62 -12.64
C LYS A 124 7.44 -5.15 -14.09
N GLU A 125 7.52 -3.84 -14.32
CA GLU A 125 7.65 -3.29 -15.67
C GLU A 125 9.01 -3.62 -16.31
N LEU A 126 10.08 -3.71 -15.51
CA LEU A 126 11.38 -4.21 -15.95
C LEU A 126 11.32 -5.71 -16.27
N ALA A 127 10.71 -6.51 -15.39
CA ALA A 127 10.50 -7.93 -15.59
C ALA A 127 9.75 -8.21 -16.90
N ARG A 128 8.67 -7.46 -17.16
CA ARG A 128 7.86 -7.60 -18.38
C ARG A 128 8.66 -7.41 -19.67
N ARG A 129 9.64 -6.50 -19.67
CA ARG A 129 10.44 -6.16 -20.86
C ARG A 129 11.67 -7.03 -21.00
N TRP A 130 12.37 -7.28 -19.90
CA TRP A 130 13.69 -7.92 -19.93
C TRP A 130 13.62 -9.41 -19.62
N TYR A 131 12.59 -9.85 -18.88
CA TYR A 131 12.41 -11.23 -18.43
C TYR A 131 10.96 -11.72 -18.59
N PRO A 132 10.38 -11.76 -19.81
CA PRO A 132 8.95 -12.06 -20.00
C PRO A 132 8.48 -13.38 -19.37
N LYS A 133 9.34 -14.42 -19.36
CA LYS A 133 9.02 -15.70 -18.71
C LYS A 133 8.80 -15.57 -17.20
N VAL A 134 9.61 -14.74 -16.54
CA VAL A 134 9.47 -14.44 -15.11
C VAL A 134 8.20 -13.62 -14.89
N TYR A 135 7.93 -12.62 -15.72
CA TYR A 135 6.70 -11.83 -15.62
C TYR A 135 5.42 -12.68 -15.68
N PHE A 136 5.30 -13.59 -16.66
CA PHE A 136 4.11 -14.43 -16.80
C PHE A 136 4.00 -15.54 -15.75
N ALA A 137 5.07 -15.83 -15.01
CA ALA A 137 5.08 -16.80 -13.92
C ALA A 137 4.93 -16.14 -12.53
N ALA A 138 4.73 -14.82 -12.48
CA ALA A 138 4.48 -14.12 -11.21
C ALA A 138 3.17 -14.60 -10.55
N PRO A 139 3.09 -14.58 -9.20
CA PRO A 139 1.87 -14.96 -8.49
C PRO A 139 0.66 -14.14 -8.94
N ALA A 140 -0.50 -14.80 -8.99
CA ALA A 140 -1.76 -14.12 -9.24
C ALA A 140 -2.13 -13.25 -8.02
N LYS A 141 -2.74 -12.09 -8.28
CA LYS A 141 -3.27 -11.22 -7.23
C LYS A 141 -4.58 -11.78 -6.67
N THR A 142 -4.74 -11.68 -5.35
CA THR A 142 -5.88 -12.20 -4.58
C THR A 142 -6.54 -11.16 -3.68
N GLY A 143 -5.98 -9.96 -3.55
CA GLY A 143 -6.40 -8.93 -2.61
C GLY A 143 -7.79 -8.32 -2.80
N ASN A 144 -8.44 -8.57 -3.95
CA ASN A 144 -9.81 -8.12 -4.25
C ASN A 144 -10.06 -6.62 -4.04
N HIS A 145 -9.06 -5.77 -4.30
CA HIS A 145 -9.12 -4.33 -4.10
C HIS A 145 -9.40 -3.90 -2.65
N ARG A 146 -8.97 -4.72 -1.68
CA ARG A 146 -8.93 -4.37 -0.26
C ARG A 146 -7.49 -4.09 0.13
N ALA A 147 -7.27 -3.04 0.90
CA ALA A 147 -5.94 -2.52 1.18
C ALA A 147 -4.98 -3.58 1.76
N LEU A 148 -5.40 -4.36 2.75
CA LEU A 148 -4.53 -5.39 3.36
C LEU A 148 -4.17 -6.50 2.37
N GLY A 149 -5.15 -7.00 1.61
CA GLY A 149 -4.92 -8.03 0.60
C GLY A 149 -3.98 -7.56 -0.51
N ASP A 150 -4.16 -6.33 -0.98
CA ASP A 150 -3.32 -5.75 -2.03
C ASP A 150 -1.86 -5.52 -1.56
N ILE A 151 -1.63 -5.20 -0.28
CA ILE A 151 -0.27 -5.09 0.30
C ILE A 151 0.37 -6.47 0.45
N GLN A 152 -0.38 -7.48 0.91
CA GLN A 152 0.13 -8.85 1.01
C GLN A 152 0.53 -9.39 -0.38
N ASP A 153 -0.29 -9.15 -1.39
CA ASP A 153 0.04 -9.46 -2.78
C ASP A 153 1.30 -8.71 -3.25
N SER A 154 1.46 -7.43 -2.89
CA SER A 154 2.64 -6.63 -3.25
C SER A 154 3.92 -7.19 -2.64
N ILE A 155 3.87 -7.63 -1.37
CA ILE A 155 4.99 -8.27 -0.67
C ILE A 155 5.35 -9.59 -1.35
N ALA A 156 4.36 -10.44 -1.66
CA ALA A 156 4.56 -11.70 -2.35
C ALA A 156 5.13 -11.51 -3.77
N GLU A 157 4.64 -10.52 -4.52
CA GLU A 157 5.15 -10.15 -5.85
C GLU A 157 6.63 -9.71 -5.77
N LEU A 158 6.99 -8.88 -4.79
CA LEU A 158 8.38 -8.44 -4.61
C LEU A 158 9.30 -9.59 -4.16
N ALA A 159 8.83 -10.48 -3.28
CA ALA A 159 9.58 -11.66 -2.85
C ALA A 159 9.85 -12.60 -4.04
N TYR A 160 8.84 -12.79 -4.90
CA TYR A 160 9.00 -13.53 -6.16
C TYR A 160 10.10 -12.91 -7.04
N TYR A 161 10.05 -11.60 -7.29
CA TYR A 161 11.06 -10.92 -8.10
C TYR A 161 12.44 -10.97 -7.46
N ARG A 162 12.55 -10.80 -6.14
CA ARG A 162 13.81 -10.96 -5.39
C ARG A 162 14.45 -12.32 -5.68
N SER A 163 13.67 -13.40 -5.66
CA SER A 163 14.16 -14.76 -5.86
C SER A 163 14.50 -15.14 -7.32
N THR A 164 13.96 -14.40 -8.30
CA THR A 164 14.00 -14.78 -9.72
C THR A 164 14.75 -13.81 -10.64
N LEU A 165 14.82 -12.52 -10.30
CA LEU A 165 15.43 -11.47 -11.13
C LEU A 165 16.77 -10.98 -10.58
N PHE A 166 16.91 -10.95 -9.25
CA PHE A 166 18.10 -10.41 -8.60
C PHE A 166 19.12 -11.50 -8.35
N ILE A 167 20.39 -11.14 -8.38
CA ILE A 167 21.48 -12.03 -8.00
C ILE A 167 21.30 -12.34 -6.51
N PRO A 168 21.33 -13.62 -6.10
CA PRO A 168 21.24 -13.99 -4.69
C PRO A 168 22.29 -13.25 -3.87
N SER A 169 21.87 -12.64 -2.76
CA SER A 169 22.81 -12.11 -1.78
C SER A 169 23.60 -13.28 -1.19
N VAL A 170 24.92 -13.28 -1.34
CA VAL A 170 25.79 -14.20 -0.61
C VAL A 170 25.69 -13.79 0.86
N THR A 171 24.85 -14.47 1.64
CA THR A 171 24.91 -14.37 3.11
C THR A 171 26.13 -15.14 3.58
N GLY A 172 27.30 -14.52 3.45
CA GLY A 172 28.55 -14.95 4.04
C GLY A 172 29.13 -13.76 4.79
N ASN A 173 29.15 -13.87 6.12
CA ASN A 173 29.69 -12.91 7.09
C ASN A 173 30.80 -11.99 6.53
N GLU A 174 30.51 -10.70 6.42
CA GLU A 174 31.50 -9.63 6.54
C GLU A 174 31.28 -8.89 7.86
#